data_AF-A0A7K2Z091-F1
#
_entry.id   AF-A0A7K2Z091-F1
#
_cell.length_a   1.000
_cell.length_b   1.000
_cell.length_c   1.000
_cell.angle_alpha   90.00
_cell.angle_beta   90.00
_cell.angle_gamma   90.00
#
_symmetry.space_group_name_H-M   'P 1'
#
loop_
_entity.id
_entity.type
_entity.pdbx_description
1 polymer ?
#
loop_
_entity_poly.entity_id
_entity_poly.type
_entity_poly.pdbx_seq_one_letter_code
_entity_poly.pdbx_strand_id
1 'polypeptide(L)'
;VGDVRNAATLRVLQVAVQRAAHPDASREELRTLVEKALLGERELVVAPEWFAEWAAGRGVGVDVRLKAGWAHNELTRHRYEVVVHKDSADVLDLADVPAVVWGREVSDLAALGRRVERSVGPVRVCGIPNARLVEEVGAAAGVGVSGSGVAFGGPLDPQEVVVWARRLGRDAVITWSGEVVGGFDVVLLREVRAASGVFVPGGEVGRIRANNPGLSRTLGPLLAELPEYLRARLPDYMVPTAVVPLSEIPLTPNGKVNRRALPPPDYAQVSTGRAPRNSREESFCALFAEVLGLARVGIDDDFFAFGGHSLLATRLISRARAELGIEIPIRKIFDLPTPVALAAWSEESAAPRRPGLRKMFVEE
;
A
#
# COMPACT_ATOMS: atom_id res chain seq x y z
N VAL A 1 -26.66 5.17 7.59
CA VAL A 1 -25.27 5.48 8.01
C VAL A 1 -24.58 6.25 6.87
N GLY A 2 -25.20 7.30 6.31
CA GLY A 2 -24.78 7.86 5.01
C GLY A 2 -23.34 8.41 4.97
N ASP A 3 -22.79 8.52 3.75
CA ASP A 3 -21.45 9.08 3.42
C ASP A 3 -20.25 8.32 4.01
N VAL A 4 -20.14 7.04 3.62
CA VAL A 4 -19.04 6.15 4.04
C VAL A 4 -17.93 6.17 2.98
N ARG A 5 -16.67 6.38 3.37
CA ARG A 5 -15.52 6.22 2.46
C ARG A 5 -15.19 4.73 2.29
N ASN A 6 -15.08 4.31 1.02
CA ASN A 6 -14.88 2.93 0.62
C ASN A 6 -13.43 2.48 0.80
N ALA A 7 -13.21 1.56 1.75
CA ALA A 7 -11.91 0.95 1.99
C ALA A 7 -11.36 0.21 0.75
N ALA A 8 -12.21 -0.44 -0.05
CA ALA A 8 -11.79 -1.20 -1.24
C ALA A 8 -11.15 -0.30 -2.32
N THR A 9 -11.48 0.99 -2.34
CA THR A 9 -10.90 1.96 -3.29
C THR A 9 -9.92 2.93 -2.65
N LEU A 10 -9.65 2.83 -1.34
CA LEU A 10 -8.79 3.78 -0.64
C LEU A 10 -7.39 3.83 -1.25
N ARG A 11 -6.83 2.67 -1.61
CA ARG A 11 -5.51 2.59 -2.25
C ARG A 11 -5.51 3.22 -3.65
N VAL A 12 -6.60 3.08 -4.40
CA VAL A 12 -6.78 3.73 -5.72
C VAL A 12 -6.79 5.26 -5.55
N LEU A 13 -7.56 5.76 -4.58
CA LEU A 13 -7.60 7.19 -4.22
C LEU A 13 -6.20 7.70 -3.86
N GLN A 14 -5.48 6.98 -2.99
CA GLN A 14 -4.13 7.41 -2.57
C GLN A 14 -3.15 7.42 -3.74
N VAL A 15 -3.21 6.47 -4.68
CA VAL A 15 -2.38 6.54 -5.89
C VAL A 15 -2.70 7.82 -6.69
N ALA A 16 -3.97 8.14 -6.89
CA ALA A 16 -4.37 9.35 -7.62
C ALA A 16 -3.87 10.63 -6.93
N VAL A 17 -4.04 10.72 -5.60
CA VAL A 17 -3.59 11.86 -4.78
C VAL A 17 -2.07 12.00 -4.83
N GLN A 18 -1.32 10.93 -4.57
CA GLN A 18 0.14 11.00 -4.55
C GLN A 18 0.73 11.28 -5.93
N ARG A 19 0.12 10.75 -7.00
CA ARG A 19 0.54 11.05 -8.37
C ARG A 19 0.28 12.50 -8.76
N ALA A 20 -0.83 13.08 -8.33
CA ALA A 20 -1.13 14.49 -8.55
C ALA A 20 -0.19 15.41 -7.76
N ALA A 21 0.15 15.04 -6.52
CA ALA A 21 1.08 15.79 -5.68
C ALA A 21 2.54 15.65 -6.10
N HIS A 22 2.91 14.50 -6.69
CA HIS A 22 4.27 14.17 -7.12
C HIS A 22 4.29 13.64 -8.56
N PRO A 23 4.11 14.51 -9.58
CA PRO A 23 3.99 14.08 -10.98
C PRO A 23 5.21 13.35 -11.53
N ASP A 24 6.40 13.71 -11.05
CA ASP A 24 7.69 13.17 -11.51
C ASP A 24 8.17 11.97 -10.67
N ALA A 25 7.42 11.57 -9.63
CA ALA A 25 7.80 10.45 -8.79
C ALA A 25 7.84 9.14 -9.59
N SER A 26 8.91 8.38 -9.39
CA SER A 26 9.05 7.03 -9.90
C SER A 26 7.96 6.11 -9.32
N ARG A 27 7.76 4.95 -9.95
CA ARG A 27 6.78 3.96 -9.47
C ARG A 27 7.09 3.47 -8.06
N GLU A 28 8.36 3.36 -7.69
CA GLU A 28 8.78 2.89 -6.37
C GLU A 28 8.53 3.96 -5.31
N GLU A 29 8.86 5.22 -5.60
CA GLU A 29 8.54 6.35 -4.72
C GLU A 29 7.04 6.47 -4.49
N LEU A 30 6.24 6.36 -5.55
CA LEU A 30 4.77 6.39 -5.44
C LEU A 30 4.24 5.24 -4.56
N ARG A 31 4.77 4.02 -4.66
CA ARG A 31 4.39 2.91 -3.77
C ARG A 31 4.66 3.26 -2.31
N THR A 32 5.85 3.78 -2.02
CA THR A 32 6.25 4.17 -0.67
C THR A 32 5.36 5.28 -0.12
N LEU A 33 5.08 6.31 -0.92
CA LEU A 33 4.20 7.42 -0.53
C LEU A 33 2.76 6.96 -0.26
N VAL A 34 2.22 6.10 -1.13
CA VAL A 34 0.88 5.52 -0.95
C VAL A 34 0.82 4.69 0.32
N GLU A 35 1.83 3.87 0.59
CA GLU A 35 1.86 3.04 1.79
C GLU A 35 1.93 3.88 3.08
N LYS A 36 2.78 4.91 3.10
CA LYS A 36 2.83 5.89 4.20
C LYS A 36 1.48 6.58 4.39
N ALA A 37 0.79 6.96 3.31
CA ALA A 37 -0.51 7.60 3.37
C ALA A 37 -1.60 6.67 3.92
N LEU A 38 -1.61 5.39 3.53
CA LEU A 38 -2.57 4.41 4.02
C LEU A 38 -2.41 4.13 5.52
N LEU A 39 -1.17 3.96 5.99
CA LEU A 39 -0.85 3.77 7.40
C LEU A 39 -1.16 5.01 8.25
N GLY A 40 -1.09 6.19 7.61
CA GLY A 40 -1.40 7.48 8.21
C GLY A 40 -2.88 7.89 8.12
N GLU A 41 -3.76 7.09 7.51
CA GLU A 41 -5.18 7.42 7.35
C GLU A 41 -5.85 7.54 8.72
N ARG A 42 -6.38 8.74 8.99
CA ARG A 42 -7.00 9.11 10.28
C ARG A 42 -8.51 9.02 10.26
N GLU A 43 -9.10 8.84 9.09
CA GLU A 43 -10.54 8.65 8.93
C GLU A 43 -10.88 7.17 8.88
N LEU A 44 -12.03 6.81 9.43
CA LEU A 44 -12.54 5.44 9.32
C LEU A 44 -13.02 5.20 7.89
N VAL A 45 -12.42 4.21 7.22
CA VAL A 45 -12.88 3.71 5.94
C VAL A 45 -13.44 2.31 6.11
N VAL A 46 -14.53 2.01 5.42
CA VAL A 46 -15.25 0.73 5.57
C VAL A 46 -15.61 0.20 4.19
N ALA A 47 -15.30 -1.07 3.96
CA ALA A 47 -15.65 -1.80 2.74
C ALA A 47 -17.14 -2.19 2.79
N PRO A 48 -17.88 -2.16 1.66
CA PRO A 48 -19.28 -2.59 1.57
C PRO A 48 -19.56 -3.96 2.18
N GLU A 49 -18.62 -4.91 2.05
CA GLU A 49 -18.69 -6.27 2.57
C GLU A 49 -18.86 -6.27 4.09
N TRP A 50 -18.27 -5.31 4.81
CA TRP A 50 -18.43 -5.20 6.25
C TRP A 50 -19.92 -5.09 6.65
N PHE A 51 -20.70 -4.30 5.90
CA PHE A 51 -22.11 -4.11 6.20
C PHE A 51 -22.95 -5.34 5.83
N ALA A 52 -22.61 -6.03 4.74
CA ALA A 52 -23.25 -7.29 4.37
C ALA A 52 -22.98 -8.39 5.41
N GLU A 53 -21.72 -8.53 5.84
CA GLU A 53 -21.30 -9.46 6.89
C GLU A 53 -21.94 -9.10 8.25
N TRP A 54 -22.02 -7.82 8.58
CA TRP A 54 -22.67 -7.36 9.80
C TRP A 54 -24.17 -7.68 9.80
N ALA A 55 -24.87 -7.51 8.68
CA ALA A 55 -26.30 -7.78 8.57
C ALA A 55 -26.66 -9.27 8.63
N ALA A 56 -25.74 -10.13 8.19
CA ALA A 56 -25.96 -11.57 8.11
C ALA A 56 -26.44 -12.15 9.44
N GLY A 57 -27.59 -12.82 9.43
CA GLY A 57 -28.19 -13.46 10.61
C GLY A 57 -28.79 -12.51 11.65
N ARG A 58 -28.86 -11.20 11.40
CA ARG A 58 -29.40 -10.21 12.35
C ARG A 58 -30.86 -9.81 12.11
N GLY A 59 -31.49 -10.29 11.03
CA GLY A 59 -32.86 -9.92 10.66
C GLY A 59 -33.02 -8.46 10.20
N VAL A 60 -31.92 -7.81 9.79
CA VAL A 60 -31.90 -6.43 9.29
C VAL A 60 -31.62 -6.41 7.79
N GLY A 61 -32.26 -5.51 7.06
CA GLY A 61 -31.98 -5.28 5.64
C GLY A 61 -30.88 -4.24 5.48
N VAL A 62 -29.90 -4.50 4.61
CA VAL A 62 -28.84 -3.52 4.28
C VAL A 62 -28.84 -3.19 2.80
N ASP A 63 -28.83 -1.89 2.53
CA ASP A 63 -28.82 -1.30 1.19
C ASP A 63 -27.57 -0.44 1.03
N VAL A 64 -26.64 -0.90 0.20
CA VAL A 64 -25.40 -0.19 -0.13
C VAL A 64 -25.53 0.37 -1.53
N ARG A 65 -25.40 1.69 -1.69
CA ARG A 65 -25.55 2.37 -2.99
C ARG A 65 -24.42 3.35 -3.27
N LEU A 66 -24.02 3.47 -4.53
CA LEU A 66 -23.09 4.52 -4.96
C LEU A 66 -23.75 5.90 -4.78
N LYS A 67 -22.90 6.93 -4.60
CA LYS A 67 -23.35 8.32 -4.66
C LYS A 67 -23.87 8.68 -6.05
N ALA A 68 -25.02 9.36 -6.09
CA ALA A 68 -25.56 9.95 -7.31
C ALA A 68 -24.81 11.24 -7.68
N GLY A 69 -24.87 11.63 -8.96
CA GLY A 69 -24.33 12.89 -9.45
C GLY A 69 -23.36 12.77 -10.62
N TRP A 70 -23.17 13.90 -11.31
CA TRP A 70 -22.30 14.03 -12.49
C TRP A 70 -20.89 14.51 -12.16
N ALA A 71 -20.69 15.11 -10.98
CA ALA A 71 -19.38 15.56 -10.58
C ALA A 71 -18.46 14.34 -10.39
N HIS A 72 -17.24 14.40 -10.89
CA HIS A 72 -16.23 13.36 -10.68
C HIS A 72 -15.19 13.86 -9.68
N ASN A 73 -15.44 13.61 -8.39
CA ASN A 73 -14.58 14.03 -7.28
C ASN A 73 -14.54 12.92 -6.22
N GLU A 74 -13.75 13.10 -5.15
CA GLU A 74 -13.59 12.08 -4.10
C GLU A 74 -14.93 11.60 -3.51
N LEU A 75 -15.88 12.50 -3.31
CA LEU A 75 -17.19 12.19 -2.74
C LEU A 75 -17.99 11.24 -3.65
N THR A 76 -18.04 11.49 -4.95
CA THR A 76 -18.80 10.66 -5.91
C THR A 76 -18.05 9.44 -6.41
N ARG A 77 -16.71 9.46 -6.29
CA ARG A 77 -15.79 8.40 -6.73
C ARG A 77 -15.50 7.36 -5.66
N HIS A 78 -15.37 7.74 -4.40
CA HIS A 78 -14.88 6.83 -3.34
C HIS A 78 -15.78 6.71 -2.13
N ARG A 79 -16.94 7.38 -2.13
CA ARG A 79 -17.92 7.25 -1.05
C ARG A 79 -19.23 6.63 -1.51
N TYR A 80 -19.98 6.16 -0.53
CA TYR A 80 -21.25 5.49 -0.76
C TYR A 80 -22.23 5.73 0.38
N GLU A 81 -23.46 5.29 0.15
CA GLU A 81 -24.55 5.39 1.11
C GLU A 81 -24.94 4.01 1.60
N VAL A 82 -25.24 3.94 2.90
CA VAL A 82 -25.76 2.73 3.54
C VAL A 82 -27.06 3.07 4.24
N VAL A 83 -28.13 2.38 3.84
CA VAL A 83 -29.41 2.38 4.55
C VAL A 83 -29.55 1.04 5.26
N VAL A 84 -29.92 1.10 6.55
CA VAL A 84 -30.17 -0.08 7.37
C VAL A 84 -31.65 -0.09 7.73
N HIS A 85 -32.34 -1.13 7.31
CA HIS A 85 -33.74 -1.38 7.59
C HIS A 85 -33.84 -2.31 8.81
N LYS A 86 -34.68 -1.92 9.79
CA LYS A 86 -34.80 -2.64 11.07
C LYS A 86 -35.34 -4.05 10.92
N ASP A 87 -36.23 -4.25 9.95
CA ASP A 87 -36.80 -5.54 9.61
C ASP A 87 -36.50 -5.82 8.13
N SER A 88 -35.82 -6.95 7.85
CA SER A 88 -35.56 -7.40 6.49
C SER A 88 -36.82 -7.88 5.75
N ALA A 89 -37.89 -8.24 6.46
CA ALA A 89 -39.13 -8.71 5.84
C ALA A 89 -39.92 -7.58 5.15
N ASP A 90 -39.71 -6.33 5.56
CA ASP A 90 -40.40 -5.14 5.02
C ASP A 90 -39.73 -4.59 3.75
N VAL A 91 -38.64 -5.20 3.29
CA VAL A 91 -37.85 -4.73 2.16
C VAL A 91 -37.72 -5.78 1.07
N LEU A 92 -37.55 -5.32 -0.17
CA LEU A 92 -37.33 -6.18 -1.32
C LEU A 92 -35.91 -6.73 -1.28
N ASP A 93 -35.75 -8.03 -1.06
CA ASP A 93 -34.46 -8.69 -1.18
C ASP A 93 -34.06 -8.87 -2.66
N LEU A 94 -32.90 -8.33 -3.01
CA LEU A 94 -32.33 -8.36 -4.35
C LEU A 94 -31.09 -9.24 -4.46
N ALA A 95 -30.71 -9.97 -3.40
CA ALA A 95 -29.49 -10.79 -3.38
C ALA A 95 -29.50 -11.87 -4.48
N ASP A 96 -30.63 -12.57 -4.65
CA ASP A 96 -30.77 -13.70 -5.59
C ASP A 96 -31.28 -13.30 -6.98
N VAL A 97 -31.30 -12.00 -7.30
CA VAL A 97 -31.69 -11.54 -8.64
C VAL A 97 -30.72 -12.11 -9.68
N PRO A 98 -31.21 -12.79 -10.74
CA PRO A 98 -30.35 -13.33 -11.78
C PRO A 98 -29.42 -12.26 -12.36
N ALA A 99 -28.12 -12.54 -12.28
CA ALA A 99 -27.06 -11.67 -12.73
C ALA A 99 -26.61 -12.01 -14.15
N VAL A 100 -26.25 -10.98 -14.92
CA VAL A 100 -25.49 -11.11 -16.16
C VAL A 100 -24.17 -10.35 -16.04
N VAL A 101 -23.12 -10.85 -16.69
CA VAL A 101 -21.78 -10.24 -16.62
C VAL A 101 -21.59 -9.23 -17.75
N TRP A 102 -21.26 -7.99 -17.39
CA TRP A 102 -20.92 -6.94 -18.35
C TRP A 102 -19.69 -7.31 -19.18
N GLY A 103 -19.69 -6.94 -20.46
CA GLY A 103 -18.65 -7.25 -21.44
C GLY A 103 -18.62 -8.71 -21.92
N ARG A 104 -19.30 -9.65 -21.23
CA ARG A 104 -19.42 -11.06 -21.65
C ARG A 104 -20.78 -11.40 -22.21
N GLU A 105 -21.83 -11.07 -21.47
CA GLU A 105 -23.22 -11.34 -21.86
C GLU A 105 -23.91 -10.10 -22.43
N VAL A 106 -23.51 -8.91 -21.95
CA VAL A 106 -24.04 -7.62 -22.39
C VAL A 106 -22.89 -6.63 -22.47
N SER A 107 -22.68 -5.99 -23.62
CA SER A 107 -21.51 -5.14 -23.89
C SER A 107 -21.81 -3.65 -24.04
N ASP A 108 -23.09 -3.28 -24.18
CA ASP A 108 -23.54 -1.90 -24.37
C ASP A 108 -24.97 -1.70 -23.84
N LEU A 109 -25.39 -0.44 -23.71
CA LEU A 109 -26.72 -0.08 -23.22
C LEU A 109 -27.86 -0.55 -24.14
N ALA A 110 -27.62 -0.69 -25.44
CA ALA A 110 -28.64 -1.16 -26.38
C ALA A 110 -28.92 -2.67 -26.17
N ALA A 111 -27.86 -3.47 -25.99
CA ALA A 111 -27.95 -4.88 -25.63
C ALA A 111 -28.60 -5.06 -24.25
N LEU A 112 -28.28 -4.20 -23.29
CA LEU A 112 -28.92 -4.21 -21.97
C LEU A 112 -30.42 -3.90 -22.08
N GLY A 113 -30.80 -2.91 -22.90
CA GLY A 113 -32.20 -2.57 -23.17
C GLY A 113 -32.99 -3.76 -23.70
N ARG A 114 -32.48 -4.45 -24.73
CA ARG A 114 -33.11 -5.67 -25.28
C ARG A 114 -33.25 -6.78 -24.24
N ARG A 115 -32.28 -6.93 -23.32
CA ARG A 115 -32.33 -7.90 -22.23
C ARG A 115 -33.43 -7.56 -21.22
N VAL A 116 -33.54 -6.28 -20.84
CA VAL A 116 -34.54 -5.78 -19.89
C VAL A 116 -35.96 -5.90 -20.46
N GLU A 117 -36.15 -5.60 -21.76
CA GLU A 117 -37.45 -5.74 -22.44
C GLU A 117 -37.98 -7.19 -22.42
N ARG A 118 -37.07 -8.17 -22.57
CA ARG A 118 -37.42 -9.60 -22.53
C ARG A 118 -37.60 -10.13 -21.11
N SER A 119 -37.24 -9.36 -20.09
CA SER A 119 -37.23 -9.80 -18.69
C SER A 119 -38.50 -9.34 -17.97
N VAL A 120 -39.19 -10.29 -17.36
CA VAL A 120 -40.42 -10.04 -16.59
C VAL A 120 -40.10 -9.45 -15.21
N GLY A 121 -38.98 -9.85 -14.60
CA GLY A 121 -38.54 -9.41 -13.27
C GLY A 121 -37.34 -8.44 -13.29
N PRO A 122 -36.72 -8.21 -12.11
CA PRO A 122 -35.49 -7.44 -12.00
C PRO A 122 -34.33 -8.10 -12.78
N VAL A 123 -33.40 -7.26 -13.26
CA VAL A 123 -32.19 -7.71 -13.96
C VAL A 123 -30.98 -7.11 -13.26
N ARG A 124 -30.05 -7.96 -12.81
CA ARG A 124 -28.77 -7.53 -12.27
C ARG A 124 -27.69 -7.60 -13.35
N VAL A 125 -26.87 -6.57 -13.46
CA VAL A 125 -25.65 -6.56 -14.28
C VAL A 125 -24.46 -6.35 -13.36
N CYS A 126 -23.48 -7.24 -13.43
CA CYS A 126 -22.31 -7.23 -12.56
C CYS A 126 -21.05 -6.83 -13.32
N GLY A 127 -20.13 -6.18 -12.58
CA GLY A 127 -18.75 -5.93 -13.01
C GLY A 127 -18.60 -4.86 -14.09
N ILE A 128 -19.47 -3.84 -14.10
CA ILE A 128 -19.35 -2.73 -15.05
C ILE A 128 -18.17 -1.84 -14.65
N PRO A 129 -17.19 -1.57 -15.54
CA PRO A 129 -16.14 -0.60 -15.25
C PRO A 129 -16.75 0.79 -15.04
N ASN A 130 -16.43 1.42 -13.90
CA ASN A 130 -16.94 2.73 -13.55
C ASN A 130 -16.15 3.83 -14.27
N ALA A 131 -16.80 4.58 -15.16
CA ALA A 131 -16.16 5.68 -15.88
C ALA A 131 -15.60 6.76 -14.94
N ARG A 132 -16.14 6.89 -13.72
CA ARG A 132 -15.64 7.83 -12.71
C ARG A 132 -14.25 7.45 -12.18
N LEU A 133 -13.86 6.18 -12.28
CA LEU A 133 -12.67 5.60 -11.63
C LEU A 133 -11.68 4.95 -12.61
N VAL A 134 -12.04 4.76 -13.88
CA VAL A 134 -11.24 3.99 -14.84
C VAL A 134 -9.80 4.50 -14.97
N GLU A 135 -9.60 5.82 -14.96
CA GLU A 135 -8.26 6.43 -15.03
C GLU A 135 -7.44 6.18 -13.75
N GLU A 136 -8.07 6.33 -12.58
CA GLU A 136 -7.41 6.14 -11.29
C GLU A 136 -7.07 4.66 -11.05
N VAL A 137 -7.98 3.75 -11.42
CA VAL A 137 -7.74 2.30 -11.38
C VAL A 137 -6.61 1.92 -12.34
N GLY A 138 -6.58 2.50 -13.54
CA GLY A 138 -5.49 2.31 -14.50
C GLY A 138 -4.15 2.81 -13.97
N ALA A 139 -4.14 3.98 -13.31
CA ALA A 139 -2.95 4.53 -12.67
C ALA A 139 -2.44 3.62 -11.53
N ALA A 140 -3.33 3.13 -10.67
CA ALA A 140 -2.99 2.17 -9.62
C ALA A 140 -2.38 0.89 -10.20
N ALA A 141 -3.01 0.30 -11.22
CA ALA A 141 -2.47 -0.87 -11.91
C ALA A 141 -1.07 -0.61 -12.50
N GLY A 142 -0.83 0.56 -13.07
CA GLY A 142 0.48 0.97 -13.60
C GLY A 142 1.60 1.05 -12.56
N VAL A 143 1.24 1.33 -11.30
CA VAL A 143 2.14 1.32 -10.14
C VAL A 143 2.28 -0.10 -9.54
N GLY A 144 1.68 -1.13 -10.15
CA GLY A 144 1.71 -2.51 -9.62
C GLY A 144 0.85 -2.68 -8.38
N VAL A 145 -0.08 -1.76 -8.19
CA VAL A 145 -1.09 -1.77 -7.15
C VAL A 145 -2.38 -2.22 -7.80
N SER A 146 -2.59 -3.54 -7.84
CA SER A 146 -3.75 -4.13 -8.52
C SER A 146 -4.74 -4.65 -7.49
N GLY A 147 -5.99 -4.21 -7.62
CA GLY A 147 -7.11 -4.93 -7.04
C GLY A 147 -7.45 -6.18 -7.86
N SER A 148 -8.24 -7.07 -7.28
CA SER A 148 -8.85 -8.22 -7.97
C SER A 148 -9.85 -7.81 -9.06
N GLY A 149 -10.08 -8.75 -10.00
CA GLY A 149 -11.09 -8.64 -11.04
C GLY A 149 -10.59 -8.02 -12.34
N VAL A 150 -10.78 -8.72 -13.47
CA VAL A 150 -10.61 -8.14 -14.80
C VAL A 150 -11.95 -7.57 -15.23
N ALA A 151 -12.04 -6.25 -15.35
CA ALA A 151 -13.21 -5.62 -15.94
C ALA A 151 -13.27 -5.94 -17.45
N PHE A 152 -14.44 -6.34 -17.95
CA PHE A 152 -14.67 -6.58 -19.37
C PHE A 152 -15.57 -5.47 -19.94
N GLY A 153 -15.48 -5.22 -21.25
CA GLY A 153 -16.33 -4.22 -21.92
C GLY A 153 -15.91 -2.77 -21.66
N GLY A 154 -16.64 -1.83 -22.27
CA GLY A 154 -16.40 -0.39 -22.12
C GLY A 154 -16.90 0.14 -20.77
N PRO A 155 -16.30 1.23 -20.24
CA PRO A 155 -16.77 1.85 -19.01
C PRO A 155 -18.12 2.55 -19.21
N LEU A 156 -18.91 2.66 -18.14
CA LEU A 156 -20.13 3.45 -18.08
C LEU A 156 -20.10 4.40 -16.89
N ASP A 157 -20.68 5.60 -17.03
CA ASP A 157 -20.94 6.44 -15.86
C ASP A 157 -22.21 5.95 -15.15
N PRO A 158 -22.17 5.69 -13.82
CA PRO A 158 -23.35 5.29 -13.07
C PRO A 158 -24.56 6.23 -13.22
N GLN A 159 -24.32 7.54 -13.34
CA GLN A 159 -25.37 8.55 -13.53
C GLN A 159 -26.00 8.46 -14.92
N GLU A 160 -25.21 8.13 -15.96
CA GLU A 160 -25.73 7.86 -17.30
C GLU A 160 -26.65 6.64 -17.29
N VAL A 161 -26.28 5.58 -16.58
CA VAL A 161 -27.10 4.36 -16.43
C VAL A 161 -28.43 4.69 -15.75
N VAL A 162 -28.43 5.53 -14.70
CA VAL A 162 -29.66 5.97 -14.03
C VAL A 162 -30.58 6.75 -14.98
N VAL A 163 -30.02 7.70 -15.76
CA VAL A 163 -30.81 8.49 -16.73
C VAL A 163 -31.34 7.60 -17.85
N TRP A 164 -30.52 6.69 -18.35
CA TRP A 164 -30.89 5.73 -19.38
C TRP A 164 -32.01 4.80 -18.90
N ALA A 165 -31.92 4.23 -17.70
CA ALA A 165 -32.94 3.34 -17.15
C ALA A 165 -34.29 4.05 -17.01
N ARG A 166 -34.28 5.31 -16.54
CA ARG A 166 -35.50 6.12 -16.41
C ARG A 166 -36.20 6.36 -17.75
N ARG A 167 -35.45 6.52 -18.85
CA ARG A 167 -36.03 6.64 -20.20
C ARG A 167 -36.76 5.38 -20.64
N LEU A 168 -36.42 4.22 -20.07
CA LEU A 168 -37.09 2.94 -20.29
C LEU A 168 -38.23 2.68 -19.30
N GLY A 169 -38.59 3.66 -18.45
CA GLY A 169 -39.60 3.47 -17.39
C GLY A 169 -39.16 2.48 -16.31
N ARG A 170 -37.85 2.42 -16.04
CA ARG A 170 -37.23 1.56 -15.03
C ARG A 170 -36.41 2.41 -14.06
N ASP A 171 -36.26 1.93 -12.85
CA ASP A 171 -35.27 2.43 -11.91
C ASP A 171 -34.00 1.59 -11.96
N ALA A 172 -32.87 2.22 -11.67
CA ALA A 172 -31.56 1.60 -11.55
C ALA A 172 -31.01 1.79 -10.14
N VAL A 173 -30.80 0.70 -9.42
CA VAL A 173 -30.08 0.72 -8.13
C VAL A 173 -28.63 0.38 -8.40
N ILE A 174 -27.76 1.37 -8.20
CA ILE A 174 -26.32 1.26 -8.44
C ILE A 174 -25.61 0.95 -7.13
N THR A 175 -24.78 -0.08 -7.13
CA THR A 175 -23.95 -0.48 -5.99
C THR A 175 -22.53 -0.82 -6.42
N TRP A 176 -21.63 -1.01 -5.46
CA TRP A 176 -20.26 -1.42 -5.75
C TRP A 176 -20.23 -2.84 -6.32
N SER A 177 -19.26 -3.13 -7.19
CA SER A 177 -19.03 -4.51 -7.60
C SER A 177 -18.26 -5.25 -6.50
N GLY A 178 -18.73 -6.43 -6.13
CA GLY A 178 -17.98 -7.33 -5.24
C GLY A 178 -16.78 -8.00 -5.94
N GLU A 179 -16.78 -8.05 -7.27
CA GLU A 179 -15.80 -8.81 -8.07
C GLU A 179 -14.74 -7.91 -8.74
N VAL A 180 -15.10 -6.68 -9.10
CA VAL A 180 -14.24 -5.76 -9.86
C VAL A 180 -13.92 -4.53 -9.03
N VAL A 181 -12.64 -4.35 -8.67
CA VAL A 181 -12.21 -3.17 -7.92
C VAL A 181 -12.46 -1.88 -8.71
N GLY A 182 -13.18 -0.95 -8.08
CA GLY A 182 -13.61 0.30 -8.71
C GLY A 182 -14.71 0.12 -9.75
N GLY A 183 -15.20 -1.11 -9.99
CA GLY A 183 -16.38 -1.37 -10.79
C GLY A 183 -17.67 -1.18 -9.99
N PHE A 184 -18.80 -1.23 -10.69
CA PHE A 184 -20.13 -1.16 -10.10
C PHE A 184 -21.05 -2.22 -10.68
N ASP A 185 -22.05 -2.57 -9.90
CA ASP A 185 -23.16 -3.42 -10.30
C ASP A 185 -24.43 -2.58 -10.35
N VAL A 186 -25.39 -2.97 -11.19
CA VAL A 186 -26.71 -2.33 -11.29
C VAL A 186 -27.82 -3.35 -11.24
N VAL A 187 -28.85 -3.06 -10.45
CA VAL A 187 -30.12 -3.79 -10.48
C VAL A 187 -31.19 -2.90 -11.12
N LEU A 188 -31.74 -3.38 -12.24
CA LEU A 188 -32.80 -2.71 -13.00
C LEU A 188 -34.15 -3.32 -12.62
N LEU A 189 -35.10 -2.48 -12.22
CA LEU A 189 -36.44 -2.87 -11.81
C LEU A 189 -37.47 -1.81 -12.21
N ARG A 190 -38.76 -2.12 -12.08
CA ARG A 190 -39.83 -1.17 -12.47
C ARG A 190 -39.89 0.06 -11.57
N GLU A 191 -39.77 -0.16 -10.27
CA GLU A 191 -39.87 0.87 -9.25
C GLU A 191 -38.96 0.47 -8.08
N VAL A 192 -38.12 1.39 -7.63
CA VAL A 192 -37.30 1.20 -6.43
C VAL A 192 -38.14 1.42 -5.19
N ARG A 193 -38.20 0.38 -4.37
CA ARG A 193 -38.73 0.43 -3.00
C ARG A 193 -37.57 0.33 -2.02
N ALA A 194 -37.89 0.30 -0.73
CA ALA A 194 -36.93 -0.13 0.29
C ALA A 194 -36.41 -1.53 -0.08
N ALA A 195 -35.10 -1.68 -0.18
CA ALA A 195 -34.46 -2.88 -0.72
C ALA A 195 -33.28 -3.32 0.15
N SER A 196 -32.93 -4.60 0.08
CA SER A 196 -31.71 -5.15 0.65
C SER A 196 -31.02 -6.08 -0.34
N GLY A 197 -29.81 -6.53 -0.02
CA GLY A 197 -29.10 -7.48 -0.88
C GLY A 197 -28.66 -6.90 -2.22
N VAL A 198 -28.69 -5.57 -2.36
CA VAL A 198 -28.25 -4.87 -3.59
C VAL A 198 -26.77 -5.15 -3.82
N PHE A 199 -25.93 -4.88 -2.83
CA PHE A 199 -24.53 -5.27 -2.87
C PHE A 199 -24.39 -6.76 -2.60
N VAL A 200 -23.72 -7.48 -3.51
CA VAL A 200 -23.38 -8.90 -3.34
C VAL A 200 -21.87 -8.99 -3.18
N PRO A 201 -21.36 -9.44 -2.01
CA PRO A 201 -19.93 -9.62 -1.78
C PRO A 201 -19.33 -10.60 -2.79
N GLY A 202 -18.14 -10.29 -3.29
CA GLY A 202 -17.38 -11.23 -4.11
C GLY A 202 -16.73 -12.34 -3.28
N GLY A 203 -16.20 -13.35 -3.98
CA GLY A 203 -15.59 -14.52 -3.34
C GLY A 203 -14.21 -14.31 -2.70
N GLU A 204 -13.69 -13.08 -2.67
CA GLU A 204 -12.33 -12.80 -2.21
C GLU A 204 -12.22 -12.83 -0.68
N VAL A 205 -11.50 -13.84 -0.18
CA VAL A 205 -11.28 -14.09 1.25
C VAL A 205 -10.07 -13.29 1.74
N GLY A 206 -10.20 -12.65 2.90
CA GLY A 206 -9.06 -12.08 3.64
C GLY A 206 -8.76 -10.60 3.42
N ARG A 207 -9.60 -9.86 2.67
CA ARG A 207 -9.48 -8.41 2.56
C ARG A 207 -9.83 -7.71 3.87
N ILE A 208 -9.05 -6.68 4.20
CA ILE A 208 -9.34 -5.79 5.32
C ILE A 208 -10.68 -5.06 5.06
N ARG A 209 -11.64 -5.26 5.97
CA ARG A 209 -12.99 -4.68 5.87
C ARG A 209 -13.08 -3.25 6.37
N ALA A 210 -12.19 -2.85 7.27
CA ALA A 210 -12.08 -1.47 7.76
C ALA A 210 -10.65 -1.20 8.21
N ASN A 211 -10.18 0.04 8.06
CA ASN A 211 -8.88 0.44 8.58
C ASN A 211 -8.92 0.65 10.11
N ASN A 212 -7.73 0.89 10.69
CA ASN A 212 -7.60 1.36 12.07
C ASN A 212 -7.06 2.80 12.07
N PRO A 213 -7.92 3.82 12.26
CA PRO A 213 -7.51 5.23 12.36
C PRO A 213 -6.48 5.52 13.46
N GLY A 214 -6.41 4.65 14.47
CA GLY A 214 -5.45 4.75 15.57
C GLY A 214 -4.07 4.19 15.26
N LEU A 215 -3.88 3.50 14.12
CA LEU A 215 -2.64 2.76 13.82
C LEU A 215 -1.40 3.63 13.85
N SER A 216 -1.49 4.86 13.33
CA SER A 216 -0.37 5.82 13.31
C SER A 216 0.19 6.15 14.70
N ARG A 217 -0.63 6.06 15.75
CA ARG A 217 -0.19 6.33 17.15
C ARG A 217 0.62 5.19 17.74
N THR A 218 0.35 3.96 17.32
CA THR A 218 1.00 2.75 17.85
C THR A 218 2.17 2.28 16.98
N LEU A 219 2.18 2.66 15.70
CA LEU A 219 3.15 2.15 14.73
C LEU A 219 4.58 2.62 15.02
N GLY A 220 4.77 3.90 15.35
CA GLY A 220 6.09 4.46 15.67
C GLY A 220 6.77 3.75 16.85
N PRO A 221 6.13 3.66 18.02
CA PRO A 221 6.65 2.91 19.17
C PRO A 221 6.96 1.44 18.84
N LEU A 222 6.05 0.76 18.14
CA LEU A 222 6.25 -0.63 17.74
C LEU A 222 7.51 -0.82 16.87
N LEU A 223 7.72 0.06 15.88
CA LEU A 223 8.91 -0.02 15.01
C LEU A 223 10.21 0.29 15.76
N ALA A 224 10.15 1.12 16.80
CA ALA A 224 11.31 1.42 17.64
C ALA A 224 11.68 0.26 18.58
N GLU A 225 10.69 -0.43 19.15
CA GLU A 225 10.90 -1.52 20.12
C GLU A 225 11.23 -2.86 19.46
N LEU A 226 10.75 -3.09 18.24
CA LEU A 226 10.88 -4.38 17.55
C LEU A 226 12.33 -4.86 17.35
N PRO A 227 13.30 -4.01 16.96
CA PRO A 227 14.70 -4.45 16.83
C PRO A 227 15.30 -4.97 18.13
N GLU A 228 15.05 -4.29 19.26
CA GLU A 228 15.53 -4.73 20.58
C GLU A 228 14.85 -6.03 21.00
N TYR A 229 13.54 -6.15 20.77
CA TYR A 229 12.78 -7.37 21.02
C TYR A 229 13.36 -8.57 20.26
N LEU A 230 13.78 -8.37 19.01
CA LEU A 230 14.37 -9.40 18.17
C LEU A 230 15.81 -9.75 18.59
N ARG A 231 16.68 -8.77 18.89
CA ARG A 231 18.05 -9.01 19.38
C ARG A 231 18.08 -9.84 20.66
N ALA A 232 17.08 -9.69 21.53
CA ALA A 232 16.97 -10.50 22.75
C ALA A 232 16.66 -11.99 22.49
N ARG A 233 16.27 -12.37 21.26
CA ARG A 233 15.78 -13.72 20.90
C ARG A 233 16.48 -14.35 19.71
N LEU A 234 17.13 -13.54 18.87
CA LEU A 234 17.75 -13.95 17.63
C LEU A 234 19.22 -13.55 17.64
N PRO A 235 20.11 -14.35 17.02
CA PRO A 235 21.47 -13.91 16.70
C PRO A 235 21.45 -12.62 15.86
N ASP A 236 22.46 -11.75 16.02
CA ASP A 236 22.51 -10.43 15.35
C ASP A 236 22.30 -10.50 13.83
N TYR A 237 22.86 -11.51 13.16
CA TYR A 237 22.73 -11.69 11.71
C TYR A 237 21.32 -12.10 11.25
N MET A 238 20.42 -12.47 12.15
CA MET A 238 19.00 -12.77 11.87
C MET A 238 18.09 -11.56 12.15
N VAL A 239 18.60 -10.49 12.76
CA VAL A 239 17.82 -9.29 13.05
C VAL A 239 17.71 -8.44 11.77
N PRO A 240 16.49 -8.09 11.31
CA PRO A 240 16.33 -7.27 10.11
C PRO A 240 16.95 -5.89 10.28
N THR A 241 17.64 -5.45 9.23
CA THR A 241 18.24 -4.11 9.14
C THR A 241 17.20 -3.02 8.92
N ALA A 242 16.06 -3.37 8.30
CA ALA A 242 14.91 -2.50 8.15
C ALA A 242 13.60 -3.28 8.32
N VAL A 243 12.61 -2.62 8.92
CA VAL A 243 11.24 -3.12 9.05
C VAL A 243 10.31 -2.11 8.37
N VAL A 244 9.67 -2.55 7.28
CA VAL A 244 8.75 -1.70 6.52
C VAL A 244 7.32 -2.07 6.90
N PRO A 245 6.57 -1.16 7.54
CA PRO A 245 5.17 -1.40 7.85
C PRO A 245 4.33 -1.40 6.57
N LEU A 246 3.31 -2.27 6.54
CA LEU A 246 2.36 -2.38 5.45
C LEU A 246 0.95 -2.36 6.02
N SER A 247 0.05 -1.64 5.36
CA SER A 247 -1.38 -1.65 5.58
C SER A 247 -2.00 -2.99 5.21
N GLU A 248 -1.46 -3.67 4.20
CA GLU A 248 -1.87 -5.02 3.79
C GLU A 248 -0.72 -5.75 3.08
N ILE A 249 -0.65 -7.08 3.23
CA ILE A 249 0.32 -7.90 2.50
C ILE A 249 -0.13 -8.03 1.05
N PRO A 250 0.67 -7.60 0.06
CA PRO A 250 0.28 -7.73 -1.33
C PRO A 250 0.26 -9.21 -1.75
N LEU A 251 -0.86 -9.64 -2.33
CA LEU A 251 -1.06 -11.00 -2.83
C LEU A 251 -1.08 -11.03 -4.35
N THR A 252 -0.78 -12.19 -4.91
CA THR A 252 -1.01 -12.56 -6.31
C THR A 252 -2.48 -12.97 -6.48
N PRO A 253 -3.01 -13.07 -7.72
CA PRO A 253 -4.38 -13.54 -7.94
C PRO A 253 -4.68 -14.93 -7.34
N ASN A 254 -3.64 -15.76 -7.16
CA ASN A 254 -3.75 -17.08 -6.54
C ASN A 254 -3.56 -17.06 -5.01
N GLY A 255 -3.60 -15.88 -4.38
CA GLY A 255 -3.48 -15.71 -2.92
C GLY A 255 -2.07 -15.85 -2.34
N LYS A 256 -1.02 -16.00 -3.16
CA LYS A 256 0.37 -16.06 -2.67
C LYS A 256 0.96 -14.67 -2.47
N VAL A 257 1.89 -14.49 -1.53
CA VAL A 257 2.60 -13.22 -1.33
C VAL A 257 3.30 -12.76 -2.61
N ASN A 258 2.99 -11.54 -3.05
CA ASN A 258 3.59 -10.89 -4.20
C ASN A 258 4.79 -10.05 -3.77
N ARG A 259 5.96 -10.68 -3.66
CA ARG A 259 7.21 -10.02 -3.22
C ARG A 259 7.64 -8.85 -4.11
N ARG A 260 7.28 -8.87 -5.40
CA ARG A 260 7.62 -7.80 -6.35
C ARG A 260 6.81 -6.52 -6.14
N ALA A 261 5.70 -6.62 -5.41
CA ALA A 261 4.85 -5.49 -5.06
C ALA A 261 5.18 -4.88 -3.68
N LEU A 262 6.13 -5.47 -2.93
CA LEU A 262 6.56 -4.90 -1.66
C LEU A 262 7.34 -3.59 -1.91
N PRO A 263 7.07 -2.53 -1.12
CA PRO A 263 7.85 -1.30 -1.20
C PRO A 263 9.30 -1.55 -0.73
N PRO A 264 10.28 -0.86 -1.33
CA PRO A 264 11.65 -0.93 -0.85
C PRO A 264 11.77 -0.27 0.54
N PRO A 265 12.70 -0.72 1.40
CA PRO A 265 13.00 -0.01 2.64
C PRO A 265 13.56 1.39 2.36
N ASP A 266 13.06 2.38 3.08
CA ASP A 266 13.54 3.76 3.02
C ASP A 266 14.72 3.94 3.99
N TYR A 267 15.90 3.49 3.56
CA TYR A 267 17.13 3.60 4.37
C TYR A 267 17.55 5.06 4.61
N ALA A 268 17.10 6.03 3.80
CA ALA A 268 17.45 7.44 3.97
C ALA A 268 16.76 8.05 5.21
N GLN A 269 15.57 7.57 5.58
CA GLN A 269 14.89 7.97 6.83
C GLN A 269 15.43 7.26 8.08
N VAL A 270 16.29 6.25 7.92
CA VAL A 270 16.88 5.50 9.03
C VAL A 270 18.15 6.19 9.56
N SER A 271 18.77 7.10 8.79
CA SER A 271 19.96 7.88 9.19
C SER A 271 19.65 8.79 10.37
N THR A 272 19.83 8.29 11.59
CA THR A 272 19.71 9.04 12.84
C THR A 272 21.07 9.55 13.34
N GLY A 273 22.16 9.12 12.71
CA GLY A 273 23.51 9.50 13.10
C GLY A 273 23.75 11.01 13.04
N ARG A 274 24.56 11.50 13.98
CA ARG A 274 24.93 12.92 14.03
C ARG A 274 25.71 13.35 12.79
N ALA A 275 25.74 14.65 12.53
CA ALA A 275 26.59 15.22 11.51
C ALA A 275 28.08 14.99 11.84
N PRO A 276 28.94 14.81 10.82
CA PRO A 276 30.37 14.70 11.04
C PRO A 276 30.96 15.97 11.65
N ARG A 277 31.96 15.79 12.52
CA ARG A 277 32.56 16.84 13.34
C ARG A 277 33.97 17.21 12.88
N ASN A 278 34.57 16.38 12.03
CA ASN A 278 35.89 16.59 11.45
C ASN A 278 35.96 15.97 10.04
N SER A 279 36.99 16.33 9.28
CA SER A 279 37.16 15.92 7.88
C SER A 279 37.32 14.40 7.69
N ARG A 280 37.77 13.68 8.73
CA ARG A 280 37.94 12.22 8.67
C ARG A 280 36.60 11.52 8.81
N GLU A 281 35.76 11.95 9.74
CA GLU A 281 34.36 11.53 9.84
C GLU A 281 33.58 11.87 8.55
N GLU A 282 33.77 13.06 7.98
CA GLU A 282 33.15 13.45 6.70
C GLU A 282 33.50 12.47 5.57
N SER A 283 34.78 12.10 5.46
CA SER A 283 35.25 11.16 4.45
C SER A 283 34.65 9.77 4.63
N PHE A 284 34.60 9.24 5.85
CA PHE A 284 33.99 7.94 6.11
C PHE A 284 32.47 7.95 5.87
N CYS A 285 31.77 9.02 6.25
CA CYS A 285 30.34 9.18 5.94
C CYS A 285 30.09 9.19 4.42
N ALA A 286 30.92 9.90 3.65
CA ALA A 286 30.82 9.95 2.19
C ALA A 286 31.05 8.57 1.56
N LEU A 287 32.10 7.86 1.99
CA LEU A 287 32.40 6.50 1.54
C LEU A 287 31.27 5.51 1.85
N PHE A 288 30.68 5.60 3.04
CA PHE A 288 29.54 4.77 3.43
C PHE A 288 28.33 5.07 2.55
N ALA A 289 27.98 6.35 2.41
CA ALA A 289 26.84 6.78 1.60
C ALA A 289 26.97 6.27 0.17
N GLU A 290 28.15 6.39 -0.42
CA GLU A 290 28.40 5.94 -1.79
C GLU A 290 28.30 4.42 -1.95
N VAL A 291 28.91 3.65 -1.03
CA VAL A 291 28.90 2.18 -1.09
C VAL A 291 27.51 1.60 -0.83
N LEU A 292 26.75 2.22 0.09
CA LEU A 292 25.41 1.81 0.46
C LEU A 292 24.33 2.35 -0.51
N GLY A 293 24.70 3.27 -1.41
CA GLY A 293 23.76 3.91 -2.34
C GLY A 293 22.78 4.86 -1.65
N LEU A 294 23.21 5.50 -0.55
CA LEU A 294 22.42 6.42 0.25
C LEU A 294 22.75 7.87 -0.07
N ALA A 295 21.77 8.76 0.05
CA ALA A 295 21.99 10.20 -0.12
C ALA A 295 22.87 10.79 1.00
N ARG A 296 22.77 10.25 2.23
CA ARG A 296 23.53 10.67 3.40
C ARG A 296 23.66 9.54 4.41
N VAL A 297 24.78 9.54 5.13
CA VAL A 297 25.06 8.71 6.30
C VAL A 297 25.60 9.61 7.42
N GLY A 298 25.09 9.45 8.64
CA GLY A 298 25.56 10.09 9.86
C GLY A 298 26.69 9.30 10.53
N ILE A 299 27.41 9.92 11.47
CA ILE A 299 28.63 9.32 12.03
C ILE A 299 28.39 8.08 12.90
N ASP A 300 27.18 7.95 13.45
CA ASP A 300 26.77 6.85 14.33
C ASP A 300 26.01 5.75 13.57
N ASP A 301 25.83 5.90 12.25
CA ASP A 301 25.06 4.96 11.43
C ASP A 301 25.88 3.70 11.16
N ASP A 302 25.33 2.55 11.54
CA ASP A 302 25.97 1.25 11.44
C ASP A 302 25.91 0.70 10.00
N PHE A 303 27.08 0.41 9.42
CA PHE A 303 27.22 -0.08 8.04
C PHE A 303 26.27 -1.23 7.71
N PHE A 304 26.12 -2.19 8.62
CA PHE A 304 25.28 -3.37 8.41
C PHE A 304 23.81 -3.05 8.66
N ALA A 305 23.48 -2.18 9.62
CA ALA A 305 22.11 -1.69 9.82
C ALA A 305 21.55 -0.97 8.58
N PHE A 306 22.40 -0.41 7.74
CA PHE A 306 22.01 0.23 6.48
C PHE A 306 22.11 -0.68 5.25
N GLY A 307 22.12 -2.01 5.46
CA GLY A 307 22.14 -2.98 4.36
C GLY A 307 23.54 -3.34 3.85
N GLY A 308 24.59 -2.90 4.54
CA GLY A 308 25.95 -3.36 4.30
C GLY A 308 26.06 -4.88 4.47
N HIS A 309 26.87 -5.50 3.61
CA HIS A 309 27.21 -6.91 3.69
C HIS A 309 28.66 -7.11 3.23
N SER A 310 29.21 -8.32 3.35
CA SER A 310 30.64 -8.57 3.13
C SER A 310 31.18 -8.09 1.77
N LEU A 311 30.39 -8.16 0.70
CA LEU A 311 30.79 -7.64 -0.62
C LEU A 311 30.86 -6.11 -0.64
N LEU A 312 29.88 -5.43 -0.02
CA LEU A 312 29.92 -3.98 0.13
C LEU A 312 31.04 -3.56 1.07
N ALA A 313 31.32 -4.32 2.14
CA ALA A 313 32.47 -4.08 3.01
C ALA A 313 33.79 -4.16 2.22
N THR A 314 33.95 -5.14 1.33
CA THR A 314 35.13 -5.22 0.45
C THR A 314 35.23 -4.00 -0.48
N ARG A 315 34.10 -3.49 -1.01
CA ARG A 315 34.10 -2.25 -1.81
C ARG A 315 34.50 -1.03 -0.98
N LEU A 316 33.99 -0.93 0.25
CA LEU A 316 34.36 0.12 1.20
C LEU A 316 35.87 0.09 1.50
N ILE A 317 36.46 -1.08 1.75
CA ILE A 317 37.92 -1.23 1.96
C ILE A 317 38.69 -0.72 0.72
N SER A 318 38.27 -1.13 -0.47
CA SER A 318 38.93 -0.72 -1.72
C SER A 318 38.88 0.79 -1.93
N ARG A 319 37.73 1.42 -1.62
CA ARG A 319 37.55 2.87 -1.73
C ARG A 319 38.33 3.64 -0.68
N ALA A 320 38.28 3.21 0.59
CA ALA A 320 39.07 3.81 1.67
C ALA A 320 40.58 3.75 1.37
N ARG A 321 41.05 2.67 0.75
CA ARG A 321 42.44 2.57 0.28
C ARG A 321 42.75 3.56 -0.84
N ALA A 322 41.86 3.69 -1.82
CA ALA A 322 42.07 4.57 -2.97
C ALA A 322 42.00 6.06 -2.60
N GLU A 323 41.05 6.46 -1.74
CA GLU A 323 40.77 7.86 -1.46
C GLU A 323 41.48 8.38 -0.22
N LEU A 324 41.65 7.53 0.80
CA LEU A 324 42.23 7.93 2.08
C LEU A 324 43.62 7.32 2.32
N GLY A 325 44.06 6.38 1.47
CA GLY A 325 45.31 5.65 1.66
C GLY A 325 45.28 4.69 2.86
N ILE A 326 44.10 4.38 3.39
CA ILE A 326 43.92 3.56 4.60
C ILE A 326 43.62 2.12 4.22
N GLU A 327 44.37 1.18 4.77
CA GLU A 327 44.10 -0.25 4.63
C GLU A 327 43.30 -0.76 5.83
N ILE A 328 42.01 -1.02 5.62
CA ILE A 328 41.08 -1.45 6.67
C ILE A 328 40.98 -2.98 6.63
N PRO A 329 41.41 -3.72 7.67
CA PRO A 329 41.14 -5.14 7.75
C PRO A 329 39.63 -5.39 7.81
N ILE A 330 39.10 -6.36 7.06
CA ILE A 330 37.66 -6.61 7.02
C ILE A 330 37.05 -6.85 8.40
N ARG A 331 37.79 -7.51 9.30
CA ARG A 331 37.39 -7.71 10.70
C ARG A 331 37.09 -6.40 11.42
N LYS A 332 37.82 -5.32 11.12
CA LYS A 332 37.58 -4.01 11.74
C LYS A 332 36.27 -3.37 11.30
N ILE A 333 35.78 -3.65 10.10
CA ILE A 333 34.44 -3.19 9.68
C ILE A 333 33.36 -3.89 10.52
N PHE A 334 33.54 -5.18 10.83
CA PHE A 334 32.62 -5.91 11.71
C PHE A 334 32.70 -5.47 13.18
N ASP A 335 33.92 -5.21 13.69
CA ASP A 335 34.12 -4.79 15.08
C ASP A 335 33.70 -3.32 15.32
N LEU A 336 33.87 -2.46 14.30
CA LEU A 336 33.67 -1.01 14.36
C LEU A 336 32.82 -0.56 13.16
N PRO A 337 31.52 -0.90 13.12
CA PRO A 337 30.71 -0.74 11.93
C PRO A 337 30.24 0.70 11.64
N THR A 338 30.70 1.71 12.39
CA THR A 338 30.25 3.11 12.23
C THR A 338 31.35 4.01 11.68
N PRO A 339 31.01 5.10 10.94
CA PRO A 339 31.99 6.07 10.47
C PRO A 339 32.84 6.67 11.59
N VAL A 340 32.24 7.00 12.75
CA VAL A 340 32.98 7.55 13.90
C VAL A 340 34.01 6.54 14.44
N ALA A 341 33.65 5.27 14.52
CA ALA A 341 34.52 4.25 15.08
C ALA A 341 35.68 3.91 14.12
N LEU A 342 35.43 3.83 12.82
CA LEU A 342 36.49 3.65 11.82
C LEU A 342 37.39 4.87 11.70
N ALA A 343 36.83 6.07 11.77
CA ALA A 343 37.61 7.31 11.79
C ALA A 343 38.61 7.30 12.96
N ALA A 344 38.12 7.06 14.18
CA ALA A 344 38.97 7.00 15.38
C ALA A 344 40.05 5.90 15.28
N TRP A 345 39.67 4.69 14.85
CA TRP A 345 40.62 3.58 14.69
C TRP A 345 41.69 3.89 13.64
N SER A 346 41.33 4.58 12.56
CA SER A 346 42.28 4.92 11.50
C SER A 346 43.31 5.98 11.95
N GLU A 347 42.91 6.92 12.81
CA GLU A 347 43.81 7.91 13.39
C GLU A 347 44.81 7.26 14.36
N GLU A 348 44.33 6.34 15.20
CA GLU A 348 45.18 5.62 16.15
C GLU A 348 46.15 4.67 15.45
N SER A 349 45.73 4.07 14.33
CA SER A 349 46.57 3.19 13.51
C SER A 349 47.61 3.95 12.66
N ALA A 350 47.40 5.25 12.43
CA ALA A 350 48.33 6.13 11.72
C ALA A 350 49.40 6.75 12.64
N ALA A 351 49.27 6.63 13.97
CA ALA A 351 50.29 7.09 14.91
C ALA A 351 51.58 6.24 14.78
N PRO A 352 52.78 6.86 14.81
CA PRO A 352 54.04 6.13 14.62
C PRO A 352 54.21 5.06 15.70
N ARG A 353 54.36 3.79 15.26
CA ARG A 353 54.73 2.67 16.13
C ARG A 353 56.01 3.04 16.88
N ARG A 354 55.95 3.07 18.22
CA ARG A 354 57.10 3.35 19.10
C ARG A 354 58.31 2.50 18.68
N PRO A 355 59.53 3.06 18.56
CA PRO A 355 60.69 2.29 18.17
C PRO A 355 60.96 1.18 19.19
N GLY A 356 61.21 -0.03 18.70
CA GLY A 356 61.46 -1.20 19.52
C GLY A 356 62.69 -1.00 20.42
N LEU A 357 62.57 -1.43 21.69
CA LEU A 357 63.64 -1.37 22.67
C LEU A 357 64.91 -2.08 22.15
N ARG A 358 65.97 -1.31 21.92
CA ARG A 358 67.32 -1.85 21.74
C ARG A 358 67.78 -2.45 23.06
N LYS A 359 68.02 -3.76 23.10
CA LYS A 359 68.76 -4.39 24.20
C LYS A 359 70.16 -3.78 24.23
N MET A 360 70.49 -3.07 25.32
CA MET A 360 71.87 -2.76 25.65
C MET A 360 72.52 -4.07 26.12
N PHE A 361 73.52 -4.55 25.37
CA PHE A 361 74.49 -5.48 25.90
C PHE A 361 75.43 -4.67 26.81
N VAL A 362 75.54 -5.09 28.06
CA VAL A 362 76.59 -4.66 28.98
C VAL A 362 77.69 -5.71 28.86
N GLU A 363 78.87 -5.29 28.38
CA GLU A 363 80.10 -6.07 28.50
C GLU A 363 80.68 -5.84 29.90
N GLU A 364 80.99 -6.92 30.60
CA GLU A 364 82.05 -7.01 31.61
C GLU A 364 82.87 -8.27 31.37
#